data_AF-A0A7C1GW99-F1
#
_entry.id   AF-A0A7C1GW99-F1
#
_cell.length_a   1.000
_cell.length_b   1.000
_cell.length_c   1.000
_cell.angle_alpha   90.00
_cell.angle_beta   90.00
_cell.angle_gamma   90.00
#
_symmetry.space_group_name_H-M   'P 1'
#
loop_
_entity.id
_entity.type
_entity.pdbx_description
1 polymer ?
#
loop_
_entity_poly.entity_id
_entity_poly.type
_entity_poly.pdbx_seq_one_letter_code
_entity_poly.pdbx_strand_id
1 'polypeptide(L)'
;MARRGLFTMKKKFLKLVIIILLMNTFAALAIAQDGFQLYYQAKKLLYQREYDQALQTFDSLKTLYPDSKFLDDAEFWSGYILQRQKKYTESFRSYENLKKQYPTSAWVDDAEIQQIGIAEKMATTGDRKYIDFLVNKLHSADKSIKYQASVSLGKLNDPRALPGLRQIANNGDRDMGRMAKSLIQQIESKKTARPPKGRIIRRPPQEIQDREINKRTMQPSPKKQQPKGTVQTGKKSLPPKSQQRQQPIAKPKKQQPKSPTKK
;
A
#
# COMPACT_ATOMS: atom_id res chain seq x y z
N MET A 1 0.14 -40.77 71.02
CA MET A 1 0.35 -39.46 70.34
C MET A 1 0.05 -39.45 68.82
N ALA A 2 -0.58 -40.47 68.22
CA ALA A 2 -0.68 -40.59 66.75
C ALA A 2 -1.88 -39.90 66.06
N ARG A 3 -2.91 -39.43 66.80
CA ARG A 3 -4.15 -38.89 66.18
C ARG A 3 -4.03 -37.45 65.64
N ARG A 4 -3.03 -36.67 66.07
CA ARG A 4 -2.83 -35.28 65.62
C ARG A 4 -2.19 -35.17 64.22
N GLY A 5 -1.42 -36.17 63.79
CA GLY A 5 -0.79 -36.20 62.47
C GLY A 5 -1.77 -36.48 61.32
N LEU A 6 -2.74 -37.38 61.52
CA LEU A 6 -3.70 -37.74 60.48
C LEU A 6 -4.68 -36.61 60.15
N PHE A 7 -5.07 -35.82 61.16
CA PHE A 7 -6.00 -34.69 61.00
C PHE A 7 -5.36 -33.50 60.25
N THR A 8 -4.06 -33.25 60.49
CA THR A 8 -3.31 -32.20 59.80
C THR A 8 -3.01 -32.56 58.34
N MET A 9 -2.75 -33.84 58.05
CA MET A 9 -2.57 -34.36 56.69
C MET A 9 -3.85 -34.24 55.85
N LYS A 10 -5.03 -34.57 56.40
CA LYS A 10 -6.31 -34.41 55.70
C LYS A 10 -6.64 -32.96 55.35
N LYS A 11 -6.31 -32.00 56.23
CA LYS A 11 -6.48 -30.56 55.97
C LYS A 11 -5.54 -30.03 54.88
N LYS A 12 -4.29 -30.49 54.85
CA LYS A 12 -3.33 -30.14 53.79
C LYS A 12 -3.74 -30.71 52.44
N PHE A 13 -4.21 -31.97 52.42
CA PHE A 13 -4.74 -32.61 51.22
C PHE A 13 -6.00 -31.92 50.70
N LEU A 14 -6.94 -31.58 51.58
CA LEU A 14 -8.17 -30.87 51.21
C LEU A 14 -7.87 -29.47 50.64
N LYS A 15 -6.89 -28.74 51.22
CA LYS A 15 -6.43 -27.46 50.66
C LYS A 15 -5.82 -27.62 49.28
N LEU A 16 -5.03 -28.67 49.05
CA LEU A 16 -4.42 -28.95 47.74
C LEU A 16 -5.49 -29.26 46.68
N VAL A 17 -6.50 -30.05 47.04
CA VAL A 17 -7.64 -30.37 46.14
C VAL A 17 -8.46 -29.13 45.83
N ILE A 18 -8.70 -28.24 46.81
CA ILE A 18 -9.36 -26.95 46.59
C ILE A 18 -8.53 -26.07 45.67
N ILE A 19 -7.21 -25.98 45.86
CA ILE A 19 -6.32 -25.20 44.99
C ILE A 19 -6.34 -25.76 43.55
N ILE A 20 -6.29 -27.08 43.39
CA ILE A 20 -6.36 -27.73 42.07
C ILE A 20 -7.73 -27.48 41.42
N LEU A 21 -8.83 -27.59 42.18
CA LEU A 21 -10.17 -27.26 41.69
C LEU A 21 -10.30 -25.78 41.29
N LEU A 22 -9.73 -24.86 42.08
CA LEU A 22 -9.71 -23.43 41.78
C LEU A 22 -8.82 -23.08 40.57
N MET A 23 -7.71 -23.80 40.38
CA MET A 23 -6.88 -23.66 39.17
C MET A 23 -7.60 -24.23 37.94
N ASN A 24 -8.34 -25.33 38.08
CA ASN A 24 -9.03 -25.98 36.98
C ASN A 24 -10.30 -25.20 36.54
N THR A 25 -10.99 -24.53 37.48
CA THR A 25 -12.09 -23.60 37.14
C THR A 25 -11.58 -22.32 36.49
N PHE A 26 -10.41 -21.82 36.88
CA PHE A 26 -9.78 -20.67 36.22
C PHE A 26 -9.33 -20.98 34.78
N ALA A 27 -8.82 -22.20 34.54
CA ALA A 27 -8.48 -22.68 33.21
C ALA A 27 -9.73 -22.85 32.31
N ALA A 28 -10.85 -23.32 32.85
CA ALA A 28 -12.11 -23.42 32.10
C ALA A 28 -12.73 -22.04 31.76
N LEU A 29 -12.48 -21.01 32.58
CA LEU A 29 -12.91 -19.63 32.31
C LEU A 29 -12.04 -18.94 31.24
N ALA A 30 -10.78 -19.34 31.10
CA ALA A 30 -9.86 -18.83 30.07
C ALA A 30 -10.25 -19.27 28.64
N ILE A 31 -11.00 -20.36 28.50
CA ILE A 31 -11.51 -20.86 27.20
C ILE A 31 -12.62 -19.94 26.65
N ALA A 32 -13.23 -19.09 27.49
CA ALA A 32 -14.39 -18.28 27.12
C ALA A 32 -14.08 -16.84 26.63
N GLN A 33 -12.82 -16.42 26.58
CA GLN A 33 -12.43 -15.05 26.20
C GLN A 33 -11.44 -15.09 25.03
N ASP A 34 -11.83 -15.66 23.89
CA ASP A 34 -11.05 -15.63 22.64
C ASP A 34 -11.13 -14.26 21.91
N GLY A 35 -11.56 -13.21 22.62
CA GLY A 35 -11.80 -11.89 22.06
C GLY A 35 -13.11 -11.72 21.29
N PHE A 36 -13.95 -12.76 21.17
CA PHE A 36 -15.22 -12.68 20.42
C PHE A 36 -16.12 -11.49 20.82
N GLN A 37 -16.20 -11.18 22.11
CA GLN A 37 -17.04 -10.07 22.58
C GLN A 37 -16.56 -8.71 22.07
N LEU A 38 -15.25 -8.46 22.09
CA LEU A 38 -14.67 -7.24 21.53
C LEU A 38 -14.84 -7.19 20.01
N TYR A 39 -14.64 -8.33 19.32
CA TYR A 39 -14.91 -8.43 17.89
C TYR A 39 -16.36 -8.05 17.56
N TYR A 40 -17.33 -8.68 18.24
CA TYR A 40 -18.75 -8.45 18.00
C TYR A 40 -19.16 -7.00 18.33
N GLN A 41 -18.65 -6.45 19.43
CA GLN A 41 -18.87 -5.05 19.79
C GLN A 41 -18.32 -4.11 18.71
N ALA A 42 -17.08 -4.30 18.26
CA ALA A 42 -16.48 -3.50 17.19
C ALA A 42 -17.28 -3.58 15.89
N LYS A 43 -17.77 -4.77 15.53
CA LYS A 43 -18.66 -4.98 14.38
C LYS A 43 -19.99 -4.24 14.53
N LYS A 44 -20.61 -4.27 15.71
CA LYS A 44 -21.83 -3.50 15.99
C LYS A 44 -21.60 -2.00 15.82
N LEU A 45 -20.52 -1.47 16.40
CA LEU A 45 -20.11 -0.06 16.26
C LEU A 45 -19.87 0.31 14.79
N LEU A 46 -19.24 -0.57 14.02
CA LEU A 46 -19.06 -0.41 12.58
C LEU A 46 -20.40 -0.27 11.84
N TYR A 47 -21.39 -1.11 12.13
CA TYR A 47 -22.73 -1.00 11.53
C TYR A 47 -23.45 0.28 11.93
N GLN A 48 -23.22 0.76 13.16
CA GLN A 48 -23.71 2.04 13.67
C GLN A 48 -22.93 3.25 13.11
N ARG A 49 -21.84 3.01 12.35
CA ARG A 49 -20.92 4.01 11.80
C ARG A 49 -20.13 4.79 12.86
N GLU A 50 -20.05 4.25 14.07
CA GLU A 50 -19.21 4.72 15.16
C GLU A 50 -17.76 4.28 14.93
N TYR A 51 -17.15 4.82 13.88
CA TYR A 51 -15.89 4.32 13.32
C TYR A 51 -14.69 4.41 14.27
N ASP A 52 -14.56 5.51 15.01
CA ASP A 52 -13.42 5.68 15.92
C ASP A 52 -13.51 4.71 17.11
N GLN A 53 -14.71 4.52 17.66
CA GLN A 53 -14.95 3.54 18.73
C GLN A 53 -14.77 2.10 18.22
N ALA A 54 -15.21 1.81 16.99
CA ALA A 54 -15.00 0.50 16.38
C ALA A 54 -13.50 0.19 16.23
N LEU A 55 -12.69 1.14 15.74
CA LEU A 55 -11.24 0.99 15.64
C LEU A 55 -10.59 0.79 17.01
N GLN A 56 -10.94 1.60 18.01
CA GLN A 56 -10.44 1.44 19.38
C GLN A 56 -10.77 0.06 19.97
N THR A 57 -11.96 -0.45 19.67
CA THR A 57 -12.40 -1.78 20.14
C THR A 57 -11.63 -2.90 19.41
N PHE A 58 -11.38 -2.78 18.10
CA PHE A 58 -10.51 -3.71 17.38
C PHE A 58 -9.05 -3.66 17.87
N ASP A 59 -8.53 -2.49 18.23
CA ASP A 59 -7.18 -2.37 18.80
C ASP A 59 -7.10 -2.99 20.20
N SER A 60 -8.18 -2.85 20.99
CA SER A 60 -8.31 -3.53 22.29
C SER A 60 -8.32 -5.05 22.11
N LEU A 61 -9.03 -5.56 21.09
CA LEU A 61 -9.01 -6.98 20.73
C LEU A 61 -7.59 -7.48 20.43
N LYS A 62 -6.84 -6.77 19.59
CA LYS A 62 -5.46 -7.12 19.23
C LYS A 62 -4.52 -7.10 20.44
N THR A 63 -4.72 -6.15 21.36
CA THR A 63 -3.84 -5.96 22.52
C THR A 63 -4.12 -6.97 23.63
N LEU A 64 -5.40 -7.21 23.93
CA LEU A 64 -5.82 -8.05 25.04
C LEU A 64 -5.87 -9.54 24.66
N TYR A 65 -6.08 -9.84 23.38
CA TYR A 65 -6.22 -11.21 22.87
C TYR A 65 -5.36 -11.44 21.62
N PRO A 66 -4.02 -11.40 21.74
CA PRO A 66 -3.10 -11.51 20.61
C PRO A 66 -3.09 -12.89 19.92
N ASP A 67 -3.70 -13.91 20.53
CA ASP A 67 -3.89 -15.25 19.96
C ASP A 67 -5.32 -15.49 19.46
N SER A 68 -6.15 -14.44 19.39
CA SER A 68 -7.54 -14.53 18.95
C SER A 68 -7.64 -14.96 17.47
N LYS A 69 -8.62 -15.81 17.16
CA LYS A 69 -8.97 -16.18 15.79
C LYS A 69 -9.66 -15.05 15.00
N PHE A 70 -9.96 -13.92 15.63
CA PHE A 70 -10.66 -12.78 15.01
C PHE A 70 -9.72 -11.63 14.61
N LEU A 71 -8.40 -11.84 14.71
CA LEU A 71 -7.44 -10.75 14.48
C LEU A 71 -7.29 -10.38 13.01
N ASP A 72 -7.41 -11.35 12.12
CA ASP A 72 -7.42 -11.14 10.68
C ASP A 72 -8.70 -10.40 10.24
N ASP A 73 -9.86 -10.85 10.72
CA ASP A 73 -11.12 -10.13 10.63
C ASP A 73 -10.98 -8.68 11.11
N ALA A 74 -10.44 -8.48 12.32
CA ALA A 74 -10.27 -7.17 12.92
C ALA A 74 -9.36 -6.27 12.07
N GLU A 75 -8.28 -6.81 11.49
CA GLU A 75 -7.40 -6.05 10.59
C GLU A 75 -8.12 -5.68 9.28
N PHE A 76 -8.91 -6.60 8.70
CA PHE A 76 -9.71 -6.32 7.50
C PHE A 76 -10.73 -5.21 7.74
N TRP A 77 -11.52 -5.35 8.81
CA TRP A 77 -12.57 -4.38 9.14
C TRP A 77 -11.98 -3.04 9.57
N SER A 78 -10.81 -3.00 10.20
CA SER A 78 -10.07 -1.76 10.47
C SER A 78 -9.70 -1.07 9.16
N GLY A 79 -9.13 -1.80 8.20
CA GLY A 79 -8.83 -1.28 6.86
C GLY A 79 -10.07 -0.72 6.16
N TYR A 80 -11.21 -1.43 6.24
CA TYR A 80 -12.49 -0.98 5.70
C TYR A 80 -12.96 0.32 6.36
N ILE A 81 -12.92 0.41 7.68
CA ILE A 81 -13.30 1.62 8.42
C ILE A 81 -12.45 2.82 7.99
N LEU A 82 -11.12 2.63 7.92
CA LEU A 82 -10.19 3.68 7.47
C LEU A 82 -10.52 4.14 6.05
N GLN A 83 -10.91 3.23 5.16
CA GLN A 83 -11.36 3.57 3.81
C GLN A 83 -12.64 4.42 3.83
N ARG A 84 -13.61 4.08 4.69
CA ARG A 84 -14.86 4.86 4.88
C ARG A 84 -14.58 6.26 5.42
N GLN A 85 -13.54 6.41 6.23
CA GLN A 85 -13.03 7.70 6.71
C GLN A 85 -12.15 8.44 5.69
N LYS A 86 -11.97 7.90 4.47
CA LYS A 86 -11.08 8.43 3.41
C LYS A 86 -9.59 8.46 3.79
N LYS A 87 -9.20 7.74 4.85
CA LYS A 87 -7.80 7.55 5.27
C LYS A 87 -7.16 6.45 4.40
N TYR A 88 -7.00 6.73 3.11
CA TYR A 88 -6.62 5.74 2.11
C TYR A 88 -5.24 5.12 2.34
N THR A 89 -4.25 5.91 2.77
CA THR A 89 -2.90 5.41 3.04
C THR A 89 -2.89 4.43 4.21
N GLU A 90 -3.61 4.76 5.29
CA GLU A 90 -3.72 3.90 6.48
C GLU A 90 -4.50 2.62 6.14
N SER A 91 -5.62 2.76 5.44
CA SER A 91 -6.42 1.62 4.96
C SER A 91 -5.61 0.67 4.09
N PHE A 92 -4.85 1.19 3.13
CA PHE A 92 -3.98 0.40 2.26
C PHE A 92 -2.94 -0.39 3.07
N ARG A 93 -2.37 0.22 4.11
CA ARG A 93 -1.41 -0.42 5.01
C ARG A 93 -2.06 -1.49 5.89
N SER A 94 -3.28 -1.29 6.37
CA SER A 94 -4.00 -2.34 7.11
C SER A 94 -4.22 -3.58 6.25
N TYR A 95 -4.64 -3.40 5.00
CA TYR A 95 -4.78 -4.53 4.07
C TYR A 95 -3.43 -5.20 3.74
N GLU A 96 -2.33 -4.43 3.66
CA GLU A 96 -0.98 -4.99 3.51
C GLU A 96 -0.56 -5.80 4.74
N ASN A 97 -0.81 -5.28 5.94
CA ASN A 97 -0.53 -5.95 7.19
C ASN A 97 -1.31 -7.26 7.31
N LEU A 98 -2.60 -7.26 6.93
CA LEU A 98 -3.44 -8.47 6.96
C LEU A 98 -2.78 -9.60 6.19
N LYS A 99 -2.34 -9.32 4.96
CA LYS A 99 -1.72 -10.34 4.10
C LYS A 99 -0.36 -10.79 4.63
N LYS A 100 0.38 -9.89 5.25
CA LYS A 100 1.70 -10.20 5.81
C LYS A 100 1.61 -11.03 7.08
N GLN A 101 0.66 -10.72 7.95
CA GLN A 101 0.51 -11.35 9.27
C GLN A 101 -0.39 -12.59 9.20
N TYR A 102 -1.39 -12.58 8.34
CA TYR A 102 -2.41 -13.62 8.17
C TYR A 102 -2.51 -14.07 6.70
N PRO A 103 -1.42 -14.62 6.11
CA PRO A 103 -1.37 -14.97 4.69
C PRO A 103 -2.37 -16.07 4.27
N THR A 104 -2.91 -16.82 5.23
CA THR A 104 -3.93 -17.87 5.00
C THR A 104 -5.35 -17.42 5.36
N SER A 105 -5.54 -16.14 5.71
CA SER A 105 -6.86 -15.60 6.04
C SER A 105 -7.78 -15.61 4.82
N ALA A 106 -9.06 -15.89 5.04
CA ALA A 106 -10.09 -15.77 4.01
C ALA A 106 -10.24 -14.33 3.47
N TRP A 107 -9.76 -13.33 4.21
CA TRP A 107 -9.82 -11.92 3.85
C TRP A 107 -8.69 -11.46 2.92
N VAL A 108 -7.72 -12.31 2.59
CA VAL A 108 -6.56 -11.91 1.78
C VAL A 108 -6.97 -11.39 0.41
N ASP A 109 -7.80 -12.12 -0.31
CA ASP A 109 -8.21 -11.76 -1.67
C ASP A 109 -9.07 -10.50 -1.68
N ASP A 110 -10.02 -10.41 -0.75
CA ASP A 110 -10.84 -9.21 -0.56
C ASP A 110 -9.98 -7.98 -0.22
N ALA A 111 -9.01 -8.13 0.68
CA ALA A 111 -8.08 -7.07 1.04
C ALA A 111 -7.25 -6.62 -0.18
N GLU A 112 -6.82 -7.54 -1.04
CA GLU A 112 -6.14 -7.19 -2.29
C GLU A 112 -7.02 -6.39 -3.25
N ILE A 113 -8.29 -6.77 -3.41
CA ILE A 113 -9.25 -6.04 -4.25
C ILE A 113 -9.46 -4.63 -3.70
N GLN A 114 -9.61 -4.49 -2.38
CA GLN A 114 -9.76 -3.19 -1.74
C GLN A 114 -8.50 -2.32 -1.93
N GLN A 115 -7.31 -2.90 -1.84
CA GLN A 115 -6.06 -2.20 -2.16
C GLN A 115 -6.00 -1.71 -3.61
N ILE A 116 -6.50 -2.48 -4.58
CA ILE A 116 -6.58 -2.05 -5.99
C ILE A 116 -7.47 -0.82 -6.13
N GLY A 117 -8.67 -0.84 -5.53
CA GLY A 117 -9.58 0.30 -5.57
C GLY A 117 -8.99 1.56 -4.93
N ILE A 118 -8.29 1.38 -3.79
CA ILE A 118 -7.56 2.48 -3.14
C ILE A 118 -6.42 2.99 -4.03
N ALA A 119 -5.64 2.08 -4.63
CA ALA A 119 -4.53 2.43 -5.51
C ALA A 119 -5.01 3.19 -6.75
N GLU A 120 -6.11 2.79 -7.37
CA GLU A 120 -6.75 3.52 -8.48
C GLU A 120 -7.04 4.98 -8.08
N LYS A 121 -7.67 5.16 -6.90
CA LYS A 121 -8.02 6.48 -6.40
C LYS A 121 -6.79 7.33 -6.11
N MET A 122 -5.78 6.76 -5.45
CA MET A 122 -4.55 7.47 -5.09
C MET A 122 -3.66 7.77 -6.32
N ALA A 123 -3.64 6.87 -7.30
CA ALA A 123 -2.97 7.10 -8.57
C ALA A 123 -3.61 8.25 -9.36
N THR A 124 -4.94 8.39 -9.30
CA THR A 124 -5.66 9.53 -9.90
C THR A 124 -5.23 10.86 -9.28
N THR A 125 -4.88 10.87 -7.99
CA THR A 125 -4.34 12.05 -7.31
C THR A 125 -2.85 12.32 -7.57
N GLY A 126 -2.20 11.49 -8.40
CA GLY A 126 -0.82 11.69 -8.86
C GLY A 126 0.25 10.93 -8.08
N ASP A 127 -0.10 10.10 -7.10
CA ASP A 127 0.87 9.29 -6.36
C ASP A 127 1.27 8.04 -7.16
N ARG A 128 2.41 8.15 -7.86
CA ARG A 128 2.91 7.15 -8.81
C ARG A 128 3.15 5.78 -8.19
N LYS A 129 3.46 5.69 -6.89
CA LYS A 129 3.75 4.39 -6.25
C LYS A 129 2.54 3.44 -6.31
N TYR A 130 1.33 3.99 -6.36
CA TYR A 130 0.11 3.20 -6.52
C TYR A 130 -0.10 2.71 -7.95
N ILE A 131 0.45 3.40 -8.95
CA ILE A 131 0.51 2.89 -10.32
C ILE A 131 1.44 1.67 -10.38
N ASP A 132 2.60 1.75 -9.73
CA ASP A 132 3.55 0.63 -9.68
C ASP A 132 2.94 -0.59 -8.96
N PHE A 133 2.18 -0.36 -7.89
CA PHE A 133 1.39 -1.41 -7.23
C PHE A 133 0.41 -2.07 -8.21
N LEU A 134 -0.39 -1.28 -8.95
CA LEU A 134 -1.35 -1.82 -9.92
C LEU A 134 -0.66 -2.60 -11.05
N VAL A 135 0.49 -2.12 -11.52
CA VAL A 135 1.30 -2.79 -12.55
C VAL A 135 1.83 -4.13 -12.06
N ASN A 136 2.26 -4.20 -10.80
CA ASN A 136 2.64 -5.48 -10.20
C ASN A 136 1.46 -6.46 -10.21
N LYS A 137 0.25 -5.98 -9.89
CA LYS A 137 -0.98 -6.80 -9.88
C LYS A 137 -1.42 -7.33 -11.24
N LEU A 138 -0.94 -6.79 -12.36
CA LEU A 138 -1.14 -7.39 -13.69
C LEU A 138 -0.52 -8.79 -13.82
N HIS A 139 0.47 -9.12 -13.00
CA HIS A 139 1.16 -10.41 -13.01
C HIS A 139 0.56 -11.42 -12.03
N SER A 140 -0.58 -11.11 -11.40
CA SER A 140 -1.25 -12.03 -10.48
C SER A 140 -1.66 -13.33 -11.20
N ALA A 141 -1.44 -14.46 -10.52
CA ALA A 141 -1.99 -15.75 -10.92
C ALA A 141 -3.52 -15.72 -10.85
N ASP A 142 -4.08 -15.01 -9.86
CA ASP A 142 -5.50 -14.79 -9.75
C ASP A 142 -6.01 -13.90 -10.89
N LYS A 143 -6.94 -14.45 -11.67
CA LYS A 143 -7.53 -13.79 -12.83
C LYS A 143 -8.37 -12.56 -12.44
N SER A 144 -9.11 -12.63 -11.34
CA SER A 144 -9.92 -11.52 -10.82
C SER A 144 -9.03 -10.34 -10.46
N ILE A 145 -7.97 -10.57 -9.67
CA ILE A 145 -7.00 -9.53 -9.28
C ILE A 145 -6.34 -8.88 -10.50
N LYS A 146 -5.88 -9.70 -11.45
CA LYS A 146 -5.29 -9.23 -12.70
C LYS A 146 -6.27 -8.39 -13.54
N TYR A 147 -7.53 -8.82 -13.61
CA TYR A 147 -8.57 -8.10 -14.34
C TYR A 147 -8.91 -6.77 -13.68
N GLN A 148 -9.09 -6.75 -12.37
CA GLN A 148 -9.32 -5.51 -11.61
C GLN A 148 -8.17 -4.52 -11.80
N ALA A 149 -6.92 -4.97 -11.68
CA ALA A 149 -5.74 -4.12 -11.94
C ALA A 149 -5.70 -3.57 -13.37
N SER A 150 -6.09 -4.39 -14.36
CA SER A 150 -6.17 -3.97 -15.77
C SER A 150 -7.24 -2.90 -15.98
N VAL A 151 -8.41 -3.07 -15.37
CA VAL A 151 -9.50 -2.07 -15.42
C VAL A 151 -9.06 -0.76 -14.76
N SER A 152 -8.46 -0.82 -13.57
CA SER A 152 -7.96 0.37 -12.85
C SER A 152 -6.91 1.13 -13.65
N LEU A 153 -5.90 0.44 -14.20
CA LEU A 153 -4.91 1.07 -15.08
C LEU A 153 -5.53 1.61 -16.37
N GLY A 154 -6.55 0.94 -16.90
CA GLY A 154 -7.29 1.40 -18.06
C GLY A 154 -7.98 2.74 -17.83
N LYS A 155 -8.67 2.89 -16.69
CA LYS A 155 -9.28 4.17 -16.27
C LYS A 155 -8.24 5.28 -16.09
N LEU A 156 -7.03 4.92 -15.67
CA LEU A 156 -5.88 5.84 -15.57
C LEU A 156 -5.25 6.17 -16.93
N ASN A 157 -5.79 5.64 -18.05
CA ASN A 157 -5.25 5.73 -19.40
C ASN A 157 -3.82 5.18 -19.53
N ASP A 158 -3.48 4.15 -18.75
CA ASP A 158 -2.18 3.51 -18.80
C ASP A 158 -2.17 2.35 -19.84
N PRO A 159 -1.34 2.42 -20.89
CA PRO A 159 -1.31 1.41 -21.94
C PRO A 159 -0.85 0.02 -21.46
N ARG A 160 -0.24 -0.09 -20.27
CA ARG A 160 0.10 -1.39 -19.67
C ARG A 160 -1.15 -2.23 -19.35
N ALA A 161 -2.33 -1.61 -19.27
CA ALA A 161 -3.61 -2.30 -19.10
C ALA A 161 -4.06 -3.11 -20.33
N LEU A 162 -3.57 -2.78 -21.53
CA LEU A 162 -4.11 -3.30 -22.79
C LEU A 162 -4.16 -4.83 -22.89
N PRO A 163 -3.12 -5.60 -22.49
CA PRO A 163 -3.18 -7.06 -22.56
C PRO A 163 -4.34 -7.65 -21.76
N GLY A 164 -4.52 -7.20 -20.51
CA GLY A 164 -5.60 -7.66 -19.65
C GLY A 164 -6.97 -7.17 -20.11
N LEU A 165 -7.09 -5.92 -20.55
CA LEU A 165 -8.34 -5.40 -21.12
C LEU A 165 -8.75 -6.17 -22.39
N ARG A 166 -7.82 -6.58 -23.25
CA ARG A 166 -8.15 -7.41 -24.43
C ARG A 166 -8.68 -8.79 -24.01
N GLN A 167 -8.11 -9.38 -22.96
CA GLN A 167 -8.65 -10.62 -22.40
C GLN A 167 -10.06 -10.44 -21.84
N ILE A 168 -10.33 -9.33 -21.14
CA ILE A 168 -11.67 -8.99 -20.64
C ILE A 168 -12.64 -8.74 -21.80
N ALA A 169 -12.22 -8.05 -22.85
CA ALA A 169 -13.02 -7.75 -24.03
C ALA A 169 -13.51 -9.01 -24.77
N ASN A 170 -12.71 -10.08 -24.73
CA ASN A 170 -12.99 -11.34 -25.44
C ASN A 170 -13.68 -12.38 -24.55
N ASN A 171 -13.32 -12.44 -23.26
CA ASN A 171 -13.71 -13.53 -22.37
C ASN A 171 -14.64 -13.08 -21.22
N GLY A 172 -14.82 -11.77 -21.03
CA GLY A 172 -15.72 -11.22 -20.03
C GLY A 172 -17.18 -11.36 -20.46
N ASP A 173 -18.10 -11.13 -19.51
CA ASP A 173 -19.51 -10.98 -19.85
C ASP A 173 -19.74 -9.79 -20.80
N ARG A 174 -20.98 -9.66 -21.29
CA ARG A 174 -21.33 -8.63 -22.27
C ARG A 174 -21.02 -7.21 -21.78
N ASP A 175 -21.09 -6.95 -20.49
CA ASP A 175 -20.94 -5.60 -19.92
C ASP A 175 -19.46 -5.30 -19.65
N MET A 176 -18.74 -6.23 -19.02
CA MET A 176 -17.29 -6.16 -18.87
C MET A 176 -16.58 -6.07 -20.21
N GLY A 177 -17.03 -6.85 -21.20
CA GLY A 177 -16.47 -6.84 -22.54
C GLY A 177 -16.64 -5.48 -23.23
N ARG A 178 -17.82 -4.86 -23.11
CA ARG A 178 -18.09 -3.51 -23.62
C ARG A 178 -17.25 -2.45 -22.90
N MET A 179 -17.17 -2.52 -21.57
CA MET A 179 -16.34 -1.62 -20.76
C MET A 179 -14.87 -1.71 -21.18
N ALA A 180 -14.33 -2.91 -21.31
CA ALA A 180 -12.93 -3.11 -21.68
C ALA A 180 -12.62 -2.57 -23.09
N LYS A 181 -13.51 -2.78 -24.07
CA LYS A 181 -13.38 -2.21 -25.42
C LYS A 181 -13.35 -0.67 -25.39
N SER A 182 -14.23 -0.06 -24.59
CA SER A 182 -14.25 1.40 -24.40
C SER A 182 -12.93 1.92 -23.81
N LEU A 183 -12.42 1.28 -22.76
CA LEU A 183 -11.13 1.65 -22.16
C LEU A 183 -9.95 1.49 -23.14
N ILE A 184 -9.93 0.41 -23.93
CA ILE A 184 -8.92 0.20 -24.98
C ILE A 184 -8.95 1.36 -25.99
N GLN A 185 -10.14 1.72 -26.49
CA GLN A 185 -10.30 2.81 -27.45
C GLN A 185 -9.82 4.17 -26.88
N GLN A 186 -10.11 4.44 -25.61
CA GLN A 186 -9.64 5.66 -24.94
C GLN A 186 -8.10 5.71 -24.86
N ILE A 187 -7.46 4.61 -24.49
CA ILE A 187 -6.00 4.51 -24.44
C ILE A 187 -5.38 4.71 -25.83
N GLU A 188 -5.93 4.03 -26.85
CA GLU A 188 -5.40 4.08 -28.21
C GLU A 188 -5.56 5.47 -28.84
N SER A 189 -6.71 6.12 -28.67
CA SER A 189 -6.94 7.49 -29.15
C SER A 189 -6.02 8.52 -28.51
N LYS A 190 -5.72 8.39 -27.21
CA LYS A 190 -4.78 9.29 -26.52
C LYS A 190 -3.33 9.07 -26.97
N LYS A 191 -2.98 7.84 -27.38
CA LYS A 191 -1.67 7.52 -27.94
C LYS A 191 -1.49 8.12 -29.33
N THR A 192 -2.52 8.08 -30.18
CA THR A 192 -2.48 8.67 -31.53
C THR A 192 -2.53 10.20 -31.52
N ALA A 193 -3.15 10.80 -30.50
CA ALA A 193 -3.17 12.25 -30.31
C ALA A 193 -1.82 12.87 -29.89
N ARG A 194 -0.86 12.07 -29.42
CA ARG A 194 0.53 12.53 -29.27
C ARG A 194 1.21 12.47 -30.65
N PRO A 195 1.61 13.59 -31.25
CA PRO A 195 2.25 13.56 -32.56
C PRO A 195 3.51 12.67 -32.49
N PRO A 196 3.79 11.85 -33.53
CA PRO A 196 5.00 11.06 -33.56
C PRO A 196 6.20 11.99 -33.41
N LYS A 197 7.12 11.66 -32.50
CA LYS A 197 8.39 12.38 -32.34
C LYS A 197 9.07 12.45 -33.71
N GLY A 198 9.14 13.66 -34.27
CA GLY A 198 10.05 14.05 -35.34
C GLY A 198 9.86 13.33 -36.67
N ARG A 199 8.92 13.80 -37.51
CA ARG A 199 9.15 13.74 -38.96
C ARG A 199 10.16 14.84 -39.27
N ILE A 200 11.44 14.49 -39.45
CA ILE A 200 12.44 15.42 -39.99
C ILE A 200 11.95 15.78 -41.40
N ILE A 201 11.35 16.96 -41.54
CA ILE A 201 11.08 17.54 -42.84
C ILE A 201 12.44 17.97 -43.40
N ARG A 202 13.08 17.11 -44.19
CA ARG A 202 14.16 17.55 -45.08
C ARG A 202 13.52 18.47 -46.11
N ARG A 203 13.72 19.78 -45.99
CA ARG A 203 13.41 20.72 -47.08
C ARG A 203 14.31 20.36 -48.27
N PRO A 204 13.81 20.30 -49.51
CA PRO A 204 14.69 20.22 -50.68
C PRO A 204 15.52 21.52 -50.76
N PRO A 205 16.79 21.48 -51.17
CA PRO A 205 17.56 22.69 -51.43
C PRO A 205 16.86 23.52 -52.51
N GLN A 206 16.59 24.79 -52.21
CA GLN A 206 16.17 25.74 -53.24
C GLN A 206 17.37 26.05 -54.12
N GLU A 207 17.29 25.62 -55.37
CA GLU A 207 18.16 26.03 -56.46
C GLU A 207 17.81 27.49 -56.78
N ILE A 208 18.69 28.43 -56.38
CA ILE A 208 18.59 29.83 -56.78
C ILE A 208 19.82 30.13 -57.65
N GLN A 209 19.56 30.06 -58.95
CA GLN A 209 20.23 30.83 -59.99
C GLN A 209 20.37 32.28 -59.52
N ASP A 210 21.60 32.78 -59.43
CA ASP A 210 21.99 34.18 -59.63
C ASP A 210 23.49 34.32 -59.31
N ARG A 211 24.33 34.02 -60.32
CA ARG A 211 25.76 34.37 -60.34
C ARG A 211 26.13 34.88 -61.71
N GLU A 212 25.56 36.02 -62.07
CA GLU A 212 26.23 36.99 -62.92
C GLU A 212 26.02 38.39 -62.33
N ILE A 213 27.00 39.27 -62.57
CA ILE A 213 27.00 40.69 -62.22
C ILE A 213 27.41 40.99 -60.75
N ASN A 214 28.71 41.02 -60.46
CA ASN A 214 29.51 42.24 -60.61
C ASN A 214 30.89 42.09 -59.91
N LYS A 215 31.96 42.15 -60.70
CA LYS A 215 33.34 42.41 -60.25
C LYS A 215 33.57 43.93 -60.28
N ARG A 216 34.41 44.44 -59.37
CA ARG A 216 34.87 45.85 -59.12
C ARG A 216 34.14 46.44 -57.90
N THR A 217 34.78 46.85 -56.80
CA THR A 217 36.04 47.61 -56.63
C THR A 217 36.68 47.35 -55.25
N MET A 218 38.01 47.54 -55.18
CA MET A 218 38.87 47.56 -53.99
C MET A 218 38.57 48.83 -53.14
N GLN A 219 38.72 48.90 -51.80
CA GLN A 219 39.97 49.19 -51.02
C GLN A 219 39.61 49.43 -49.49
N PRO A 220 40.55 49.65 -48.53
CA PRO A 220 40.57 48.91 -47.24
C PRO A 220 40.57 49.72 -45.89
N SER A 221 40.21 49.01 -44.77
CA SER A 221 40.60 49.16 -43.32
C SER A 221 40.23 50.47 -42.53
N PRO A 222 40.33 50.60 -41.16
CA PRO A 222 40.84 49.71 -40.10
C PRO A 222 40.08 49.64 -38.71
N LYS A 223 40.47 48.62 -37.91
CA LYS A 223 40.62 48.44 -36.43
C LYS A 223 39.83 49.21 -35.33
N LYS A 224 39.30 48.39 -34.39
CA LYS A 224 39.38 48.37 -32.89
C LYS A 224 38.95 49.59 -32.04
N GLN A 225 38.12 49.34 -31.01
CA GLN A 225 38.45 49.48 -29.57
C GLN A 225 37.35 48.95 -28.62
N GLN A 226 37.76 48.18 -27.60
CA GLN A 226 37.06 47.95 -26.31
C GLN A 226 37.52 49.03 -25.29
N PRO A 227 36.83 49.30 -24.16
CA PRO A 227 37.17 48.63 -22.87
C PRO A 227 35.96 48.47 -21.89
N LYS A 228 35.89 47.37 -21.11
CA LYS A 228 36.26 47.11 -19.67
C LYS A 228 35.33 47.67 -18.56
N GLY A 229 35.08 46.80 -17.57
CA GLY A 229 34.81 47.12 -16.14
C GLY A 229 33.32 47.24 -15.79
N THR A 230 32.77 46.76 -14.67
CA THR A 230 33.39 46.46 -13.36
C THR A 230 32.44 45.58 -12.51
N VAL A 231 33.05 44.86 -11.58
CA VAL A 231 32.52 43.96 -10.54
C VAL A 231 31.92 44.73 -9.35
N GLN A 232 30.88 44.19 -8.67
CA GLN A 232 30.74 44.14 -7.18
C GLN A 232 29.39 43.51 -6.75
N THR A 233 29.39 42.29 -6.16
CA THR A 233 29.35 41.93 -4.71
C THR A 233 27.98 41.95 -4.02
N GLY A 234 27.62 40.84 -3.37
CA GLY A 234 27.08 40.88 -2.00
C GLY A 234 25.88 40.00 -1.62
N LYS A 235 26.14 39.07 -0.68
CA LYS A 235 25.29 38.53 0.41
C LYS A 235 24.22 37.47 0.05
N LYS A 236 24.39 36.19 0.42
CA LYS A 236 24.20 35.49 1.73
C LYS A 236 22.76 35.56 2.28
N SER A 237 22.07 34.42 2.26
CA SER A 237 21.12 33.98 3.30
C SER A 237 20.95 32.45 3.28
N LEU A 238 21.26 31.81 4.41
CA LEU A 238 20.94 30.40 4.72
C LEU A 238 19.53 30.31 5.34
N PRO A 239 18.84 29.17 5.23
CA PRO A 239 17.62 28.91 5.99
C PRO A 239 17.93 28.30 7.39
N PRO A 240 17.04 28.45 8.39
CA PRO A 240 17.25 27.86 9.71
C PRO A 240 16.89 26.37 9.74
N LYS A 241 17.75 25.60 10.43
CA LYS A 241 17.48 24.25 10.92
C LYS A 241 16.63 24.33 12.19
N SER A 242 15.61 23.49 12.31
CA SER A 242 15.08 23.04 13.60
C SER A 242 15.09 21.51 13.64
N GLN A 243 15.98 21.00 14.49
CA GLN A 243 16.01 19.62 14.94
C GLN A 243 15.07 19.49 16.13
N GLN A 244 14.27 18.42 16.19
CA GLN A 244 13.93 17.80 17.48
C GLN A 244 13.66 16.30 17.34
N ARG A 245 14.62 15.56 17.91
CA ARG A 245 14.55 14.24 18.58
C ARG A 245 13.95 13.03 17.84
N GLN A 246 14.87 12.27 17.25
CA GLN A 246 14.78 10.81 17.15
C GLN A 246 15.04 10.19 18.54
N GLN A 247 14.21 9.25 18.97
CA GLN A 247 14.56 8.29 20.02
C GLN A 247 14.87 6.92 19.38
N PRO A 248 15.88 6.17 19.87
CA PRO A 248 16.34 4.95 19.22
C PRO A 248 15.44 3.74 19.52
N ILE A 249 15.20 2.96 18.47
CA ILE A 249 14.50 1.68 18.44
C ILE A 249 15.35 0.61 19.15
N ALA A 250 14.85 0.05 20.25
CA ALA A 250 15.40 -1.16 20.86
C ALA A 250 15.01 -2.39 20.02
N LYS A 251 16.01 -3.14 19.56
CA LYS A 251 15.84 -4.44 18.87
C LYS A 251 15.57 -5.55 19.90
N PRO A 252 14.59 -6.45 19.70
CA PRO A 252 14.53 -7.68 20.47
C PRO A 252 15.58 -8.70 20.00
N LYS A 253 16.28 -9.29 20.97
CA LYS A 253 17.30 -10.33 20.80
C LYS A 253 16.74 -11.57 20.08
N LYS A 254 17.46 -12.04 19.06
CA LYS A 254 17.29 -13.36 18.46
C LYS A 254 17.59 -14.44 19.51
N GLN A 255 16.61 -15.29 19.82
CA GLN A 255 16.87 -16.56 20.51
C GLN A 255 17.29 -17.60 19.46
N GLN A 256 18.44 -18.24 19.69
CA GLN A 256 18.91 -19.40 18.93
C GLN A 256 18.10 -20.65 19.30
N PRO A 257 17.86 -21.57 18.37
CA PRO A 257 17.23 -22.85 18.67
C PRO A 257 18.20 -23.78 19.40
N LYS A 258 17.77 -24.38 20.51
CA LYS A 258 18.47 -25.50 21.16
C LYS A 258 18.24 -26.76 20.33
N SER A 259 19.32 -27.41 19.92
CA SER A 259 19.34 -28.77 19.38
C SER A 259 19.00 -29.82 20.46
N PRO A 260 18.53 -31.02 20.06
CA PRO A 260 18.09 -32.05 21.00
C PRO A 260 19.27 -32.94 21.43
N THR A 261 19.42 -33.15 22.74
CA THR A 261 20.27 -34.23 23.27
C THR A 261 19.45 -35.49 23.47
N LYS A 262 19.88 -36.55 22.78
CA LYS A 262 19.57 -37.95 23.04
C LYS A 262 19.93 -38.34 24.49
N LYS A 263 19.01 -38.99 25.19
CA LYS A 263 19.14 -40.32 25.81
C LYS A 263 17.83 -40.71 26.45
#